data_AF-A0A6V7IQ87-F1
#
_entry.id   AF-A0A6V7IQ87-F1
#
_cell.length_a   1.000
_cell.length_b   1.000
_cell.length_c   1.000
_cell.angle_alpha   90.00
_cell.angle_beta   90.00
_cell.angle_gamma   90.00
#
_symmetry.space_group_name_H-M   'P 1'
#
loop_
_entity.id
_entity.type
_entity.pdbx_description
1 polymer ?
#
loop_
_entity_poly.entity_id
_entity_poly.type
_entity_poly.pdbx_seq_one_letter_code
_entity_poly.pdbx_strand_id
1 'polypeptide(L)'
;KQWLLFPPHMNNALHETRIPYEESTIYTKFNLFCPSQSQEEELVKMQPPIRVVVEPGEVLFVPKGWWHYVESLDLSISVNIWLPLDTDYEARLKEALVKLIVKKIGDGVPAVEEDFYCTEELMGI
;
A
#
# COMPACT_ATOMS: atom_id res chain seq x y z
N LYS A 1 3.76 6.60 -16.61
CA LYS A 1 3.70 5.79 -15.36
C LYS A 1 2.88 4.53 -15.65
N GLN A 2 3.31 3.34 -15.23
CA GLN A 2 2.51 2.11 -15.37
C GLN A 2 1.80 1.78 -14.06
N TRP A 3 0.54 1.37 -14.17
CA TRP A 3 -0.33 0.99 -13.07
C TRP A 3 -0.89 -0.42 -13.30
N LEU A 4 -0.87 -1.25 -12.27
CA LEU A 4 -1.59 -2.52 -12.19
C LEU A 4 -2.69 -2.36 -11.14
N LEU A 5 -3.95 -2.46 -11.55
CA LEU A 5 -5.11 -2.27 -10.70
C LEU A 5 -5.81 -3.60 -10.43
N PHE A 6 -6.11 -3.86 -9.16
CA PHE A 6 -6.83 -5.06 -8.73
C PHE A 6 -8.11 -4.65 -7.99
N PRO A 7 -9.28 -5.22 -8.36
CA PRO A 7 -10.54 -4.90 -7.71
C PRO A 7 -10.60 -5.31 -6.22
N PRO A 8 -11.45 -4.64 -5.41
CA PRO A 8 -11.53 -4.84 -3.96
C PRO A 8 -11.98 -6.24 -3.53
N HIS A 9 -12.62 -7.04 -4.39
CA HIS A 9 -12.97 -8.42 -4.03
C HIS A 9 -11.77 -9.35 -3.93
N MET A 10 -10.58 -8.90 -4.35
CA MET A 10 -9.34 -9.69 -4.31
C MET A 10 -8.51 -9.51 -3.04
N ASN A 11 -9.05 -8.84 -2.01
CA ASN A 11 -8.36 -8.62 -0.72
C ASN A 11 -7.77 -9.92 -0.13
N ASN A 12 -8.54 -11.01 -0.16
CA ASN A 12 -8.09 -12.30 0.39
C ASN A 12 -7.02 -12.97 -0.48
N ALA A 13 -7.05 -12.75 -1.80
CA ALA A 13 -6.10 -13.34 -2.73
C ALA A 13 -4.73 -12.65 -2.65
N LEU A 14 -4.70 -11.33 -2.43
CA LEU A 14 -3.47 -10.54 -2.35
C LEU A 14 -2.75 -10.63 -1.00
N HIS A 15 -3.19 -11.52 -0.09
CA HIS A 15 -2.57 -11.74 1.21
C HIS A 15 -2.27 -10.43 1.97
N GLU A 16 -3.33 -9.75 2.38
CA GLU A 16 -3.24 -8.48 3.12
C GLU A 16 -2.29 -8.57 4.31
N THR A 17 -1.39 -7.61 4.39
CA THR A 17 -0.45 -7.43 5.49
C THR A 17 -0.48 -5.98 5.91
N ARG A 18 -0.56 -5.77 7.23
CA ARG A 18 -0.40 -4.45 7.84
C ARG A 18 0.97 -4.37 8.46
N ILE A 19 1.71 -3.35 8.06
CA ILE A 19 2.95 -2.99 8.74
C ILE A 19 2.54 -2.29 10.05
N PRO A 20 3.10 -2.68 11.21
CA PRO A 20 2.87 -1.93 12.44
C PRO A 20 3.20 -0.45 12.22
N TYR A 21 2.30 0.44 12.64
CA TYR A 21 2.47 1.90 12.55
C TYR A 21 2.40 2.53 11.15
N GLU A 22 2.04 1.77 10.11
CA GLU A 22 1.72 2.31 8.78
C GLU A 22 0.20 2.25 8.58
N GLU A 23 -0.41 3.44 8.56
CA GLU A 23 -1.76 3.65 9.12
C GLU A 23 -2.88 3.72 8.07
N SER A 24 -2.52 3.84 6.78
CA SER A 24 -3.46 4.09 5.68
C SER A 24 -3.29 3.17 4.48
N THR A 25 -2.25 2.32 4.49
CA THR A 25 -1.94 1.43 3.37
C THR A 25 -2.01 -0.02 3.84
N ILE A 26 -2.74 -0.84 3.08
CA ILE A 26 -2.69 -2.29 3.24
C ILE A 26 -1.73 -2.78 2.16
N TYR A 27 -0.72 -3.54 2.56
CA TYR A 27 0.27 -4.08 1.66
C TYR A 27 -0.07 -5.52 1.31
N THR A 28 0.38 -5.95 0.13
CA THR A 28 0.44 -7.36 -0.22
C THR A 28 1.78 -7.94 0.19
N LYS A 29 1.82 -9.23 0.54
CA LYS A 29 3.09 -9.96 0.68
C LYS A 29 3.77 -10.25 -0.66
N PHE A 30 3.07 -10.07 -1.78
CA PHE A 30 3.62 -10.33 -3.09
C PHE A 30 4.56 -9.23 -3.54
N ASN A 31 5.74 -9.63 -4.03
CA ASN A 31 6.59 -8.73 -4.80
C ASN A 31 6.12 -8.77 -6.25
N LEU A 32 5.38 -7.75 -6.68
CA LEU A 32 4.86 -7.67 -8.05
C LEU A 32 5.91 -7.22 -9.08
N PHE A 33 7.04 -6.67 -8.62
CA PHE A 33 8.16 -6.28 -9.48
C PHE A 33 9.07 -7.48 -9.79
N CYS A 34 9.35 -8.29 -8.77
CA CYS A 34 10.20 -9.47 -8.86
C CYS A 34 9.65 -10.59 -7.96
N PRO A 35 8.62 -11.32 -8.41
CA PRO A 35 8.02 -12.40 -7.63
C PRO A 35 8.99 -13.59 -7.53
N SER A 36 8.98 -14.28 -6.39
CA SER A 36 9.60 -15.61 -6.32
C SER A 36 8.84 -16.61 -7.21
N GLN A 37 9.44 -17.75 -7.54
CA GLN A 37 8.79 -18.79 -8.35
C GLN A 37 7.44 -19.23 -7.77
N SER A 38 7.33 -19.38 -6.44
CA SER A 38 6.07 -19.73 -5.79
C SER A 38 5.02 -18.63 -5.89
N GLN A 39 5.43 -17.36 -5.77
CA GLN A 39 4.54 -16.21 -5.91
C GLN A 39 4.06 -16.05 -7.35
N GLU A 40 4.91 -16.31 -8.34
CA GLU A 40 4.54 -16.29 -9.75
C GLU A 40 3.45 -17.31 -10.06
N GLU A 41 3.58 -18.55 -9.56
CA GLU A 41 2.55 -19.59 -9.70
C GLU A 41 1.21 -19.19 -9.08
N GLU A 42 1.22 -18.47 -7.96
CA GLU A 42 0.02 -17.96 -7.30
C GLU A 42 -0.60 -16.80 -8.10
N LEU A 43 0.21 -15.83 -8.53
CA LEU A 43 -0.24 -14.67 -9.32
C LEU A 43 -0.87 -15.09 -10.65
N VAL A 44 -0.32 -16.12 -11.31
CA VAL A 44 -0.87 -16.67 -12.58
C VAL A 44 -2.24 -17.32 -12.38
N LYS A 45 -2.52 -17.86 -11.18
CA LYS A 45 -3.83 -18.45 -10.84
C LYS A 45 -4.86 -17.39 -10.47
N MET A 46 -4.44 -16.18 -10.13
CA MET A 46 -5.34 -15.07 -9.78
C MET A 46 -5.95 -14.44 -11.04
N GLN A 47 -7.03 -13.68 -10.82
CA GLN A 47 -7.58 -12.83 -11.88
C GLN A 47 -6.51 -11.79 -12.30
N PRO A 48 -6.25 -11.63 -13.61
CA PRO A 48 -5.23 -10.69 -14.06
C PRO A 48 -5.58 -9.24 -13.69
N PRO A 49 -4.59 -8.42 -13.34
CA PRO A 49 -4.81 -7.00 -13.08
C PRO A 49 -5.24 -6.25 -14.33
N ILE A 50 -5.92 -5.12 -14.12
CA ILE A 50 -6.11 -4.13 -15.17
C ILE A 50 -4.80 -3.34 -15.28
N ARG A 51 -4.10 -3.49 -16.42
CA ARG A 51 -2.87 -2.76 -16.72
C ARG A 51 -3.18 -1.46 -17.46
N VAL A 52 -2.68 -0.35 -16.93
CA VAL A 52 -2.84 0.99 -17.52
C VAL A 52 -1.47 1.68 -17.59
N VAL A 53 -1.17 2.34 -18.70
CA VAL A 53 -0.04 3.27 -18.79
C VAL A 53 -0.63 4.67 -18.88
N VAL A 54 -0.22 5.54 -17.96
CA VAL A 54 -0.64 6.95 -17.89
C VAL A 54 0.46 7.79 -18.51
N GLU A 55 0.11 8.47 -19.59
CA GLU A 55 0.99 9.35 -20.37
C GLU A 55 0.95 10.80 -19.85
N PRO A 56 1.93 11.66 -20.22
CA PRO A 56 1.92 13.07 -19.82
C PRO A 56 0.63 13.80 -20.24
N GLY A 57 -0.02 14.43 -19.26
CA GLY A 57 -1.29 15.16 -19.45
C GLY A 57 -2.54 14.31 -19.23
N GLU A 58 -2.41 13.00 -19.06
CA GLU A 58 -3.54 12.12 -18.73
C GLU A 58 -3.82 12.08 -17.22
N VAL A 59 -5.06 11.72 -16.88
CA VAL A 59 -5.51 11.57 -15.50
C VAL A 59 -6.11 10.18 -15.33
N LEU A 60 -5.63 9.46 -14.32
CA LEU A 60 -6.19 8.17 -13.91
C LEU A 60 -7.01 8.35 -12.64
N PHE A 61 -8.30 7.98 -12.70
CA PHE A 61 -9.15 7.90 -11.52
C PHE A 61 -9.09 6.49 -10.92
N VAL A 62 -8.72 6.39 -9.64
CA VAL A 62 -8.66 5.12 -8.90
C VAL A 62 -9.77 5.12 -7.85
N PRO A 63 -10.78 4.23 -7.94
CA PRO A 63 -11.85 4.17 -6.95
C PRO A 63 -11.35 3.68 -5.58
N LYS A 64 -12.08 4.06 -4.51
CA LYS A 64 -11.78 3.61 -3.14
C LYS A 64 -11.72 2.08 -3.05
N GLY A 65 -10.71 1.59 -2.33
CA GLY A 65 -10.54 0.16 -2.02
C GLY A 65 -9.86 -0.67 -3.12
N TRP A 66 -9.45 -0.06 -4.22
CA TRP A 66 -8.68 -0.74 -5.26
C TRP A 66 -7.22 -0.88 -4.87
N TRP A 67 -6.68 -2.09 -4.99
CA TRP A 67 -5.24 -2.28 -4.89
C TRP A 67 -4.58 -1.77 -6.15
N HIS A 68 -3.40 -1.20 -5.99
CA HIS A 68 -2.65 -0.66 -7.10
C HIS A 68 -1.15 -0.86 -6.87
N TYR A 69 -0.47 -1.32 -7.91
CA TYR A 69 0.98 -1.26 -8.02
C TYR A 69 1.34 -0.24 -9.08
N VAL A 70 2.35 0.58 -8.80
CA VAL A 70 2.75 1.69 -9.66
C VAL A 70 4.25 1.63 -9.89
N GLU A 71 4.66 1.75 -11.15
CA GLU A 71 6.06 1.88 -11.51
C GLU A 71 6.27 2.99 -12.55
N SER A 72 7.50 3.49 -12.57
CA SER A 72 7.94 4.48 -13.55
C SER A 72 8.69 3.76 -14.65
N LEU A 73 8.17 3.81 -15.88
CA LEU A 73 8.85 3.24 -17.06
C LEU A 73 10.04 4.11 -17.49
N ASP A 74 9.95 5.41 -17.25
CA ASP A 74 10.98 6.42 -17.51
C ASP A 74 10.96 7.48 -16.39
N LEU A 75 11.95 8.38 -16.40
CA LEU A 75 12.00 9.55 -15.52
C LEU A 75 10.70 10.36 -15.67
N SER A 76 9.90 10.41 -14.60
CA SER A 76 8.55 10.97 -14.65
C SER A 76 8.12 11.58 -13.33
N ILE A 77 7.39 12.70 -13.42
CA ILE A 77 6.76 13.40 -12.30
C ILE A 77 5.25 13.20 -12.41
N SER A 78 4.60 12.90 -11.29
CA SER A 78 3.16 12.72 -11.20
C SER A 78 2.62 13.40 -9.94
N VAL A 79 1.41 13.93 -10.01
CA VAL A 79 0.70 14.53 -8.87
C VAL A 79 -0.60 13.77 -8.64
N ASN A 80 -0.91 13.42 -7.40
CA ASN A 80 -2.15 12.78 -6.99
C ASN A 80 -2.98 13.70 -6.08
N ILE A 81 -4.31 13.57 -6.17
CA ILE A 81 -5.26 14.28 -5.31
C ILE A 81 -6.18 13.24 -4.67
N TRP A 82 -6.26 13.25 -3.34
CA TRP A 82 -7.14 12.38 -2.57
C TRP A 82 -8.43 13.13 -2.27
N LEU A 83 -9.56 12.57 -2.73
CA LEU A 83 -10.87 13.16 -2.54
C LEU A 83 -11.51 12.61 -1.26
N PRO A 84 -11.95 13.46 -0.31
CA PRO A 84 -12.65 13.00 0.88
C PRO A 84 -14.02 12.43 0.50
N LEU A 85 -14.38 11.31 1.11
CA LEU A 85 -15.67 10.67 0.95
C LEU A 85 -16.42 10.67 2.28
N ASP A 86 -17.75 10.76 2.23
CA ASP A 86 -18.58 10.75 3.44
C ASP A 86 -18.40 9.46 4.25
N THR A 87 -18.01 8.35 3.61
CA THR A 87 -17.76 7.07 4.31
C THR A 87 -16.41 7.01 5.02
N ASP A 88 -15.55 8.02 4.90
CA ASP A 88 -14.20 7.99 5.47
C ASP A 88 -14.20 8.15 7.00
N TYR A 89 -15.27 8.69 7.60
CA TYR A 89 -15.35 8.83 9.06
C TYR A 89 -15.26 7.47 9.77
N GLU A 90 -15.76 6.39 9.16
CA GLU A 90 -15.79 5.08 9.81
C GLU A 90 -14.38 4.54 10.02
N ALA A 91 -13.53 4.62 8.98
CA ALA A 91 -12.13 4.24 9.06
C ALA A 91 -11.38 5.13 10.06
N ARG A 92 -11.59 6.45 9.98
CA ARG A 92 -10.96 7.42 10.89
C ARG A 92 -11.36 7.21 12.36
N LEU A 93 -12.60 6.83 12.62
CA LEU A 93 -13.08 6.51 13.97
C LEU A 93 -12.46 5.21 14.48
N LYS A 94 -12.47 4.15 13.68
CA LYS A 94 -11.83 2.87 14.04
C LYS A 94 -10.35 3.09 14.39
N GLU A 95 -9.65 3.85 13.57
CA GLU A 95 -8.26 4.21 13.79
C GLU A 95 -8.08 5.02 15.08
N ALA A 96 -8.89 6.06 15.30
CA ALA A 96 -8.83 6.88 16.52
C ALA A 96 -9.05 6.03 17.79
N LEU A 97 -9.96 5.06 17.75
CA LEU A 97 -10.20 4.13 18.85
C LEU A 97 -9.00 3.20 19.09
N VAL A 98 -8.42 2.61 18.05
CA VAL A 98 -7.22 1.79 18.16
C VAL A 98 -6.06 2.60 18.74
N LYS A 99 -5.81 3.81 18.21
CA LYS A 99 -4.77 4.72 18.72
C LYS A 99 -4.98 5.07 20.19
N LEU A 100 -6.22 5.33 20.59
CA LEU A 100 -6.56 5.61 21.99
C LEU A 100 -6.25 4.41 22.90
N ILE A 101 -6.66 3.21 22.50
CA ILE A 101 -6.43 1.97 23.27
C ILE A 101 -4.94 1.67 23.37
N VAL A 102 -4.21 1.67 22.25
CA VAL A 102 -2.77 1.41 22.22
C VAL A 102 -2.00 2.41 23.07
N LYS A 103 -2.33 3.70 22.96
CA LYS A 103 -1.70 4.75 23.79
C LYS A 103 -1.95 4.54 25.29
N LYS A 104 -3.13 4.04 25.66
CA LYS A 104 -3.46 3.77 27.07
C LYS A 104 -2.80 2.51 27.62
N ILE A 105 -2.68 1.46 26.80
CA ILE A 105 -2.00 0.23 27.19
C ILE A 105 -0.48 0.43 27.25
N GLY A 106 0.07 1.21 26.32
CA GLY A 106 1.50 1.54 26.27
C GLY A 106 1.94 2.61 27.28
N ASP A 107 1.03 3.16 28.09
CA ASP A 107 1.33 4.18 29.08
C ASP A 107 2.22 3.56 30.19
N GLY A 108 3.48 3.98 30.25
CA GLY A 108 4.49 3.43 31.17
C GLY A 108 5.38 2.32 30.59
N VAL A 109 5.24 1.96 29.31
CA VAL A 109 6.22 1.12 28.61
C VAL A 109 7.38 2.01 28.17
N PRO A 110 8.63 1.76 28.62
CA PRO A 110 9.77 2.52 28.14
C PRO A 110 9.90 2.35 26.63
N ALA A 111 10.13 3.45 25.91
CA ALA A 111 10.46 3.38 24.51
C ALA A 111 11.68 2.47 24.35
N VAL A 112 11.58 1.47 23.49
CA VAL A 112 12.75 0.68 23.09
C VAL A 112 13.69 1.67 22.39
N GLU A 113 14.94 1.77 22.82
CA GLU A 113 15.95 2.51 22.07
C GLU A 113 16.03 1.89 20.67
N GLU A 114 15.57 2.63 19.66
CA GLU A 114 15.72 2.23 18.27
C GLU A 114 17.21 2.32 17.92
N ASP A 115 17.92 1.21 18.07
CA ASP A 115 19.21 1.02 17.41
C ASP A 115 18.98 0.97 15.89
N PHE A 116 18.85 2.16 15.29
CA PHE A 116 18.90 2.35 13.85
C PHE A 116 20.29 1.96 13.33
N TYR A 117 20.50 0.68 13.04
CA TYR A 117 21.42 0.30 11.97
C TYR A 117 20.74 0.60 10.63
N CYS A 118 20.63 1.88 10.32
CA CYS A 118 20.35 2.36 8.98
C CYS A 118 21.62 2.12 8.16
N THR A 119 21.76 0.97 7.50
CA THR A 119 22.75 0.84 6.43
C THR A 119 22.29 1.74 5.28
N GLU A 120 22.98 2.86 5.11
CA GLU A 120 22.82 3.85 4.03
C GLU A 120 23.14 3.29 2.62
N GLU A 121 22.61 2.14 2.22
CA GLU A 121 22.88 1.56 0.89
C GLU A 121 21.64 1.35 0.01
N LEU A 122 20.45 1.84 0.39
CA LEU A 122 19.25 1.76 -0.44
C LEU A 122 18.54 3.10 -0.68
N MET A 123 19.26 4.24 -0.56
CA MET A 123 18.85 5.52 -1.17
C MET A 123 19.66 5.82 -2.42
N GLY A 124 19.71 4.85 -3.32
CA GLY A 124 20.23 5.01 -4.66
C GLY A 124 19.61 3.96 -5.55
N ILE A 125 18.37 4.19 -5.97
CA ILE A 125 17.77 4.00 -7.30
C ILE A 125 16.40 4.71 -7.28
#